data_AF-A0A9R0ZAP0-F1
#
_entry.id   AF-A0A9R0ZAP0-F1
#
_cell.length_a   1.000
_cell.length_b   1.000
_cell.length_c   1.000
_cell.angle_alpha   90.00
_cell.angle_beta   90.00
_cell.angle_gamma   90.00
#
_symmetry.space_group_name_H-M   'P 1'
#
loop_
_entity.id
_entity.type
_entity.pdbx_description
1 polymer ?
#
loop_
_entity_poly.entity_id
_entity_poly.type
_entity_poly.pdbx_seq_one_letter_code
_entity_poly.pdbx_strand_id
1 'polypeptide(L)'
;MNAYWYIYMRTRGSDLSKLIGEEPMKRRYKTSAEEAAWEYQDVAWSPLVRLLGGSGGKAWPADEAREKAAAFAGVLEERVRKHGAEYKIPDGDLRAQIKAAVTKAVRGAYAGFVKANEKAVAGGRRELLQVDVVESMVRRVFEEMGDAEAGGKSMGRTRSSGRVRRESGNIEGFEAN
;
A
#
# COMPACT_ATOMS: atom_id res chain seq x y z
N MET A 1 -6.25 9.70 6.92
CA MET A 1 -6.24 9.38 5.47
C MET A 1 -7.66 9.32 4.86
N ASN A 2 -8.44 8.25 5.09
CA ASN A 2 -9.73 8.02 4.40
C ASN A 2 -10.72 9.21 4.41
N ALA A 3 -10.91 9.83 5.58
CA ALA A 3 -11.85 10.96 5.70
C ALA A 3 -11.42 12.17 4.86
N TYR A 4 -10.13 12.52 4.89
CA TYR A 4 -9.58 13.62 4.09
C TYR A 4 -9.69 13.35 2.60
N TRP A 5 -9.35 12.13 2.17
CA TRP A 5 -9.48 11.73 0.77
C TRP A 5 -10.94 11.76 0.30
N TYR A 6 -11.87 11.25 1.11
CA TYR A 6 -13.29 11.28 0.80
C TYR A 6 -13.81 12.71 0.65
N ILE A 7 -13.46 13.61 1.59
CA ILE A 7 -13.85 15.02 1.51
C ILE A 7 -13.28 15.65 0.24
N TYR A 8 -11.99 15.48 -0.04
CA TYR A 8 -11.37 16.02 -1.25
C TYR A 8 -12.04 15.51 -2.53
N MET A 9 -12.20 14.19 -2.67
CA MET A 9 -12.78 13.58 -3.86
C MET A 9 -14.26 13.91 -4.05
N ARG A 10 -15.02 14.06 -2.95
CA ARG A 10 -16.44 14.41 -3.02
C ARG A 10 -16.67 15.87 -3.38
N THR A 11 -15.78 16.76 -2.94
CA THR A 11 -15.89 18.20 -3.12
C THR A 11 -15.28 18.70 -4.41
N ARG A 12 -14.23 18.05 -4.94
CA ARG A 12 -13.58 18.43 -6.19
C ARG A 12 -14.59 18.46 -7.37
N GLY A 13 -14.63 19.58 -8.09
CA GLY A 13 -15.54 19.79 -9.22
C GLY A 13 -17.02 20.00 -8.84
N SER A 14 -17.32 20.14 -7.55
CA SER A 14 -18.66 20.52 -7.08
C SER A 14 -18.80 22.04 -6.89
N ASP A 15 -20.01 22.54 -6.76
CA ASP A 15 -20.23 23.96 -6.46
C ASP A 15 -19.64 24.39 -5.12
N LEU A 16 -19.48 23.45 -4.18
CA LEU A 16 -18.77 23.70 -2.93
C LEU A 16 -17.28 24.01 -3.17
N SER A 17 -16.63 23.34 -4.13
CA SER A 17 -15.25 23.67 -4.51
C SER A 17 -15.14 25.02 -5.23
N LYS A 18 -16.19 25.47 -5.94
CA LYS A 18 -16.23 26.81 -6.54
C LYS A 18 -16.39 27.90 -5.47
N LEU A 19 -17.16 27.62 -4.42
CA LEU A 19 -17.39 28.54 -3.31
C LEU A 19 -16.15 28.69 -2.41
N ILE A 20 -15.49 27.57 -2.07
CA ILE A 20 -14.32 27.56 -1.18
C ILE A 20 -13.03 27.86 -1.96
N GLY A 21 -13.00 27.53 -3.25
CA GLY A 21 -11.80 27.51 -4.08
C GLY A 21 -11.13 26.14 -4.09
N GLU A 22 -10.68 25.71 -5.28
CA GLU A 22 -10.03 24.40 -5.45
C GLU A 22 -8.68 24.30 -4.72
N GLU A 23 -7.92 25.40 -4.70
CA GLU A 23 -6.58 25.43 -4.11
C GLU A 23 -6.61 25.29 -2.56
N PRO A 24 -7.47 26.02 -1.83
CA PRO A 24 -7.67 25.76 -0.39
C PRO A 24 -8.12 24.32 -0.10
N MET A 25 -8.99 23.75 -0.95
CA MET A 25 -9.45 22.36 -0.79
C MET A 25 -8.32 21.35 -1.02
N LYS A 26 -7.48 21.58 -2.03
CA LYS A 26 -6.28 20.78 -2.30
C LYS A 26 -5.31 20.85 -1.12
N ARG A 27 -4.90 22.04 -0.70
CA ARG A 27 -3.93 22.23 0.41
C ARG A 27 -4.41 21.63 1.72
N ARG A 28 -5.70 21.70 2.02
CA ARG A 28 -6.21 21.26 3.32
C ARG A 28 -6.58 19.78 3.37
N TYR A 29 -7.14 19.24 2.29
CA TYR A 29 -7.69 17.89 2.30
C TYR A 29 -6.87 16.92 1.46
N LYS A 30 -6.35 17.33 0.30
CA LYS A 30 -5.45 16.46 -0.47
C LYS A 30 -4.18 16.25 0.34
N THR A 31 -3.46 17.31 0.69
CA THR A 31 -2.18 17.21 1.41
C THR A 31 -2.29 16.42 2.71
N SER A 32 -3.30 16.66 3.56
CA SER A 32 -3.49 15.86 4.77
C SER A 32 -3.88 14.39 4.51
N ALA A 33 -4.51 14.09 3.37
CA ALA A 33 -4.69 12.71 2.95
C ALA A 33 -3.36 12.06 2.55
N GLU A 34 -2.49 12.79 1.86
CA GLU A 34 -1.15 12.34 1.44
C GLU A 34 -0.22 12.14 2.64
N GLU A 35 -0.16 13.09 3.57
CA GLU A 35 0.61 12.99 4.82
C GLU A 35 0.18 11.75 5.62
N ALA A 36 -1.13 11.56 5.81
CA ALA A 36 -1.63 10.39 6.53
C ALA A 36 -1.42 9.07 5.75
N ALA A 37 -1.32 9.12 4.43
CA ALA A 37 -0.97 7.95 3.63
C ALA A 37 0.51 7.60 3.78
N TRP A 38 1.38 8.62 3.86
CA TRP A 38 2.80 8.45 4.17
C TRP A 38 3.00 7.86 5.57
N GLU A 39 2.32 8.40 6.59
CA GLU A 39 2.37 7.86 7.96
C GLU A 39 1.93 6.39 8.01
N TYR A 40 0.85 6.04 7.30
CA TYR A 40 0.43 4.65 7.17
C TYR A 40 1.54 3.77 6.57
N GLN A 41 2.18 4.23 5.49
CA GLN A 41 3.28 3.48 4.88
C GLN A 41 4.47 3.33 5.84
N ASP A 42 4.83 4.39 6.54
CA ASP A 42 5.97 4.37 7.44
C ASP A 42 5.75 3.48 8.66
N VAL A 43 4.54 3.49 9.23
CA VAL A 43 4.23 2.64 10.39
C VAL A 43 3.99 1.19 9.97
N ALA A 44 3.26 0.96 8.88
CA ALA A 44 2.85 -0.38 8.49
C ALA A 44 3.85 -1.12 7.59
N TRP A 45 4.69 -0.44 6.82
CA TRP A 45 5.47 -1.14 5.79
C TRP A 45 6.97 -0.87 5.90
N SER A 46 7.38 0.32 6.35
CA SER A 46 8.82 0.60 6.54
C SER A 46 9.52 -0.34 7.52
N PRO A 47 8.94 -0.83 8.64
CA PRO A 47 9.64 -1.77 9.53
C PRO A 47 10.00 -3.08 8.81
N LEU A 48 9.09 -3.57 7.95
CA LEU A 48 9.31 -4.77 7.15
C LEU A 48 10.47 -4.57 6.15
N VAL A 49 10.53 -3.41 5.50
CA VAL A 49 11.62 -3.05 4.57
C VAL A 49 12.95 -2.84 5.32
N ARG A 50 12.93 -2.24 6.51
CA ARG A 50 14.11 -1.99 7.35
C ARG A 50 14.77 -3.28 7.85
N LEU A 51 14.01 -4.36 8.06
CA LEU A 51 14.57 -5.68 8.42
C LEU A 51 15.63 -6.15 7.42
N LEU A 52 15.47 -5.80 6.14
CA LEU A 52 16.37 -6.21 5.06
C LEU A 52 17.54 -5.25 4.82
N GLY A 53 17.67 -4.21 5.64
CA GLY A 53 18.65 -3.14 5.44
C GLY A 53 18.19 -2.03 4.47
N GLY A 54 16.89 -1.94 4.20
CA GLY A 54 16.31 -0.94 3.29
C GLY A 54 16.43 -1.32 1.80
N SER A 55 16.24 -0.34 0.91
CA SER A 55 16.31 -0.54 -0.55
C SER A 55 17.74 -0.77 -1.07
N GLY A 56 18.76 -0.46 -0.26
CA GLY A 56 20.18 -0.44 -0.66
C GLY A 56 20.89 -1.79 -0.70
N GLY A 57 20.21 -2.90 -0.40
CA GLY A 57 20.77 -4.25 -0.51
C GLY A 57 22.05 -4.44 0.31
N LYS A 58 21.90 -4.66 1.62
CA LYS A 58 23.04 -5.00 2.49
C LYS A 58 23.38 -6.49 2.35
N ALA A 59 24.66 -6.80 2.13
CA ALA A 59 25.18 -8.15 2.23
C ALA A 59 25.43 -8.50 3.70
N TRP A 60 24.99 -9.69 4.09
CA TRP A 60 25.10 -10.23 5.45
C TRP A 60 25.83 -11.57 5.42
N PRO A 61 26.40 -12.02 6.55
CA PRO A 61 26.81 -13.41 6.73
C PRO A 61 25.65 -14.37 6.44
N ALA A 62 25.95 -15.61 6.01
CA ALA A 62 24.94 -16.56 5.57
C ALA A 62 23.86 -16.86 6.62
N ASP A 63 24.27 -17.07 7.88
CA ASP A 63 23.33 -17.37 8.97
C ASP A 63 22.43 -16.16 9.27
N GLU A 64 23.00 -14.95 9.31
CA GLU A 64 22.24 -13.73 9.54
C GLU A 64 21.30 -13.41 8.36
N ALA A 65 21.73 -13.62 7.12
CA ALA A 65 20.87 -13.46 5.95
C ALA A 65 19.65 -14.39 6.02
N ARG A 66 19.84 -15.65 6.43
CA ARG A 66 18.73 -16.59 6.61
C ARG A 66 17.78 -16.16 7.72
N GLU A 67 18.33 -15.71 8.86
CA GLU A 67 17.53 -15.20 9.97
C GLU A 67 16.70 -13.97 9.56
N LYS A 68 17.30 -13.01 8.84
CA LYS A 68 16.58 -11.84 8.30
C LYS A 68 15.47 -12.23 7.34
N ALA A 69 15.73 -13.21 6.46
CA ALA A 69 14.73 -13.69 5.51
C ALA A 69 13.56 -14.39 6.19
N ALA A 70 13.84 -15.23 7.20
CA ALA A 70 12.82 -15.89 8.00
C ALA A 70 12.00 -14.88 8.81
N ALA A 71 12.65 -13.89 9.45
CA ALA A 71 11.98 -12.81 10.15
C ALA A 71 11.09 -11.97 9.23
N PHE A 72 11.59 -11.63 8.03
CA PHE A 72 10.80 -10.93 7.02
C PHE A 72 9.56 -11.74 6.61
N ALA A 73 9.72 -13.03 6.31
CA ALA A 73 8.61 -13.90 5.95
C ALA A 73 7.57 -13.97 7.07
N GLY A 74 7.99 -14.18 8.32
CA GLY A 74 7.09 -14.24 9.48
C GLY A 74 6.31 -12.94 9.69
N VAL A 75 6.96 -11.77 9.61
CA VAL A 75 6.28 -10.47 9.73
C VAL A 75 5.34 -10.22 8.56
N LEU A 76 5.72 -10.60 7.34
CA LEU A 76 4.85 -10.46 6.16
C LEU A 76 3.61 -11.35 6.26
N GLU A 77 3.75 -12.61 6.68
CA GLU A 77 2.63 -13.53 6.91
C GLU A 77 1.67 -13.01 7.99
N GLU A 78 2.21 -12.49 9.09
CA GLU A 78 1.40 -11.88 10.14
C GLU A 78 0.59 -10.71 9.60
N ARG A 79 1.22 -9.85 8.79
CA ARG A 79 0.54 -8.73 8.13
C ARG A 79 -0.54 -9.23 7.18
N VAL A 80 -0.25 -10.21 6.32
CA VAL A 80 -1.28 -10.77 5.41
C VAL A 80 -2.51 -11.21 6.18
N ARG A 81 -2.34 -11.81 7.37
CA ARG A 81 -3.45 -12.31 8.18
C ARG A 81 -4.22 -11.22 8.95
N LYS A 82 -3.52 -10.23 9.52
CA LYS A 82 -4.14 -9.24 10.45
C LYS A 82 -4.49 -7.92 9.79
N HIS A 83 -3.78 -7.54 8.74
CA HIS A 83 -3.76 -6.16 8.26
C HIS A 83 -5.11 -5.73 7.67
N GLY A 84 -5.86 -6.65 7.08
CA GLY A 84 -7.23 -6.39 6.62
C GLY A 84 -8.27 -6.23 7.75
N ALA A 85 -7.95 -6.64 8.98
CA ALA A 85 -8.78 -6.39 10.17
C ALA A 85 -8.44 -5.05 10.85
N GLU A 86 -7.16 -4.66 10.82
CA GLU A 86 -6.67 -3.42 11.45
C GLU A 86 -6.88 -2.19 10.56
N TYR A 87 -6.73 -2.35 9.24
CA TYR A 87 -6.81 -1.25 8.28
C TYR A 87 -7.87 -1.50 7.21
N LYS A 88 -8.63 -0.45 6.90
CA LYS A 88 -9.58 -0.42 5.79
C LYS A 88 -9.34 0.82 4.93
N ILE A 89 -9.30 0.63 3.61
CA ILE A 89 -9.18 1.72 2.64
C ILE A 89 -10.34 1.55 1.66
N PRO A 90 -11.51 2.16 1.91
CA PRO A 90 -12.72 1.88 1.12
C PRO A 90 -12.63 2.36 -0.33
N ASP A 91 -12.03 3.54 -0.54
CA ASP A 91 -11.90 4.14 -1.86
C ASP A 91 -10.97 3.31 -2.76
N GLY A 92 -11.48 2.89 -3.92
CA GLY A 92 -10.79 1.97 -4.82
C GLY A 92 -9.53 2.57 -5.45
N ASP A 93 -9.59 3.84 -5.83
CA ASP A 93 -8.45 4.52 -6.47
C ASP A 93 -7.34 4.77 -5.45
N LEU A 94 -7.69 5.26 -4.26
CA LEU A 94 -6.75 5.41 -3.14
C LEU A 94 -6.07 4.09 -2.78
N ARG A 95 -6.88 3.03 -2.66
CA ARG A 95 -6.39 1.68 -2.34
C ARG A 95 -5.44 1.17 -3.42
N ALA A 96 -5.76 1.38 -4.70
CA ALA A 96 -4.91 0.98 -5.81
C ALA A 96 -3.56 1.74 -5.81
N GLN A 97 -3.57 3.05 -5.53
CA GLN A 97 -2.35 3.86 -5.46
C GLN A 97 -1.43 3.40 -4.31
N ILE A 98 -1.99 3.22 -3.11
CA ILE A 98 -1.23 2.74 -1.95
C ILE A 98 -0.72 1.31 -2.18
N LYS A 99 -1.57 0.43 -2.75
CA LYS A 99 -1.17 -0.93 -3.13
C LYS A 99 0.05 -0.91 -4.05
N ALA A 100 0.03 -0.08 -5.09
CA ALA A 100 1.14 0.02 -6.05
C ALA A 100 2.43 0.49 -5.37
N ALA A 101 2.36 1.56 -4.56
CA ALA A 101 3.52 2.11 -3.86
C ALA A 101 4.14 1.11 -2.87
N VAL A 102 3.31 0.49 -2.02
CA VAL A 102 3.77 -0.50 -1.03
C VAL A 102 4.34 -1.75 -1.72
N THR A 103 3.65 -2.25 -2.76
CA THR A 103 4.13 -3.41 -3.52
C THR A 103 5.50 -3.13 -4.13
N LYS A 104 5.69 -1.95 -4.74
CA LYS A 104 6.98 -1.53 -5.30
C LYS A 104 8.07 -1.48 -4.23
N ALA A 105 7.80 -0.86 -3.08
CA ALA A 105 8.76 -0.71 -2.00
C ALA A 105 9.20 -2.06 -1.40
N VAL A 106 8.24 -2.91 -1.02
CA VAL A 106 8.51 -4.21 -0.39
C VAL A 106 9.19 -5.16 -1.38
N ARG A 107 8.68 -5.24 -2.62
CA ARG A 107 9.30 -6.05 -3.67
C ARG A 107 10.72 -5.60 -3.96
N GLY A 108 10.94 -4.29 -4.08
CA GLY A 108 12.25 -3.71 -4.35
C GLY A 108 13.26 -4.04 -3.24
N ALA A 109 12.87 -3.86 -1.99
CA ALA A 109 13.70 -4.19 -0.83
C ALA A 109 14.05 -5.69 -0.80
N TYR A 110 13.06 -6.57 -1.01
CA TYR A 110 13.28 -8.02 -1.00
C TYR A 110 14.14 -8.49 -2.17
N ALA A 111 13.91 -7.99 -3.37
CA ALA A 111 14.74 -8.31 -4.53
C ALA A 111 16.19 -7.82 -4.35
N GLY A 112 16.37 -6.62 -3.79
CA GLY A 112 17.70 -6.08 -3.46
C GLY A 112 18.42 -6.96 -2.43
N PHE A 113 17.69 -7.40 -1.39
CA PHE A 113 18.20 -8.34 -0.40
C PHE A 113 18.62 -9.68 -1.01
N VAL A 114 17.76 -10.32 -1.81
CA VAL A 114 18.06 -11.60 -2.47
C VAL A 114 19.30 -11.48 -3.34
N LYS A 115 19.40 -10.41 -4.13
CA LYS A 115 20.55 -10.16 -5.00
C LYS A 115 21.85 -9.94 -4.21
N ALA A 116 21.80 -9.17 -3.13
CA ALA A 116 22.97 -8.90 -2.29
C ALA A 116 23.47 -10.13 -1.52
N ASN A 117 22.58 -11.11 -1.27
CA ASN A 117 22.87 -12.27 -0.43
C ASN A 117 22.85 -13.60 -1.21
N GLU A 118 22.82 -13.57 -2.56
CA GLU A 118 22.66 -14.75 -3.41
C GLU A 118 23.68 -15.86 -3.10
N LYS A 119 24.95 -15.51 -2.88
CA LYS A 119 26.02 -16.47 -2.52
C LYS A 119 25.86 -17.04 -1.12
N ALA A 120 25.39 -16.22 -0.18
CA ALA A 120 25.17 -16.58 1.21
C ALA A 120 23.98 -17.56 1.35
N VAL A 121 23.02 -17.46 0.43
CA VAL A 121 21.80 -18.26 0.43
C VAL A 121 21.80 -19.38 -0.63
N ALA A 122 22.83 -19.44 -1.49
CA ALA A 122 23.02 -20.51 -2.48
C ALA A 122 23.18 -21.93 -1.86
N GLY A 123 23.58 -22.02 -0.58
CA GLY A 123 23.69 -23.29 0.16
C GLY A 123 22.35 -23.93 0.56
N GLY A 124 21.21 -23.30 0.22
CA GLY A 124 19.88 -23.80 0.57
C GLY A 124 18.79 -23.06 -0.21
N ARG A 125 18.70 -23.29 -1.52
CA ARG A 125 17.66 -22.74 -2.43
C ARG A 125 16.20 -23.01 -2.03
N ARG A 126 15.95 -23.66 -0.88
CA ARG A 126 14.62 -24.01 -0.37
C ARG A 126 14.08 -23.06 0.69
N GLU A 127 14.88 -22.12 1.21
CA GLU A 127 14.49 -21.34 2.39
C GLU A 127 14.05 -19.89 2.12
N LEU A 128 14.32 -19.34 0.93
CA LEU A 128 13.84 -18.00 0.56
C LEU A 128 12.55 -18.05 -0.24
N LEU A 129 11.64 -17.12 0.07
CA LEU A 129 10.48 -16.87 -0.77
C LEU A 129 10.92 -16.34 -2.14
N GLN A 130 10.15 -16.67 -3.18
CA GLN A 130 10.33 -16.03 -4.47
C GLN A 130 9.85 -14.58 -4.39
N VAL A 131 10.52 -13.67 -5.11
CA VAL A 131 10.14 -12.24 -5.16
C VAL A 131 8.67 -12.07 -5.60
N ASP A 132 8.22 -12.88 -6.55
CA ASP A 132 6.83 -12.84 -7.04
C ASP A 132 5.82 -13.31 -5.99
N VAL A 133 6.21 -14.27 -5.12
CA VAL A 133 5.38 -14.70 -3.98
C VAL A 133 5.21 -13.56 -2.99
N VAL A 134 6.30 -12.87 -2.62
CA VAL A 134 6.26 -11.68 -1.74
C VAL A 134 5.37 -10.60 -2.33
N GLU A 135 5.49 -10.32 -3.63
CA GLU A 135 4.63 -9.37 -4.33
C GLU A 135 3.15 -9.79 -4.27
N SER A 136 2.84 -11.06 -4.52
CA SER A 136 1.46 -11.57 -4.47
C SER A 136 0.84 -11.45 -3.07
N MET A 137 1.63 -11.74 -2.03
CA MET A 137 1.21 -11.62 -0.63
C MET A 137 0.83 -10.19 -0.29
N VAL A 138 1.69 -9.22 -0.66
CA VAL A 138 1.40 -7.80 -0.45
C VAL A 138 0.16 -7.36 -1.20
N ARG A 139 0.00 -7.74 -2.47
CA ARG A 139 -1.18 -7.39 -3.28
C ARG A 139 -2.47 -7.90 -2.65
N ARG A 140 -2.47 -9.14 -2.17
CA ARG A 140 -3.62 -9.78 -1.52
C ARG A 140 -4.13 -9.00 -0.31
N VAL A 141 -3.23 -8.43 0.49
CA VAL A 141 -3.58 -7.59 1.66
C VAL A 141 -4.53 -6.45 1.28
N PHE A 142 -4.32 -5.83 0.12
CA PHE A 142 -5.14 -4.72 -0.36
C PHE A 142 -6.38 -5.17 -1.13
N GLU A 143 -6.43 -6.41 -1.62
CA GLU A 143 -7.63 -6.97 -2.26
C GLU A 143 -8.70 -7.26 -1.20
N GLU A 144 -8.30 -7.89 -0.09
CA GLU A 144 -9.18 -8.21 1.05
C GLU A 144 -9.72 -6.96 1.79
N MET A 145 -9.10 -5.79 1.59
CA MET A 145 -9.61 -4.51 2.10
C MET A 145 -10.83 -3.98 1.32
N GLY A 146 -11.04 -4.44 0.08
CA GLY A 146 -12.08 -3.93 -0.82
C GLY A 146 -13.46 -4.56 -0.66
N ASP A 147 -13.55 -5.72 0.01
CA ASP A 147 -14.74 -6.58 -0.03
C ASP A 147 -15.82 -6.26 1.03
N ALA A 148 -15.79 -5.08 1.63
CA ALA A 148 -16.79 -4.67 2.62
C ALA A 148 -18.12 -4.15 2.03
N GLU A 149 -18.24 -4.01 0.70
CA GLU A 149 -19.47 -3.54 0.03
C GLU A 149 -20.01 -4.52 -1.03
N ALA A 150 -20.34 -5.74 -0.64
CA ALA A 150 -21.24 -6.60 -1.43
C ALA A 150 -22.19 -7.49 -0.59
N GLY A 151 -22.31 -7.23 0.71
CA GLY A 151 -23.16 -8.03 1.63
C GLY A 151 -24.44 -7.34 2.10
N GLY A 152 -24.69 -6.10 1.69
CA GLY A 152 -25.93 -5.39 2.03
C GLY A 152 -27.02 -5.67 1.00
N LYS A 153 -28.06 -6.41 1.38
CA LYS A 153 -29.32 -6.52 0.63
C LYS A 153 -29.89 -5.12 0.37
N SER A 154 -29.53 -4.51 -0.76
CA SER A 154 -30.16 -3.28 -1.25
C SER A 154 -31.37 -3.69 -2.08
N MET A 155 -32.53 -3.63 -1.44
CA MET A 155 -33.83 -3.65 -2.10
C MET A 155 -33.86 -2.51 -3.13
N GLY A 156 -34.28 -2.84 -4.35
CA GLY A 156 -34.06 -2.02 -5.54
C GLY A 156 -34.52 -0.57 -5.44
N ARG A 157 -33.72 0.31 -6.04
CA ARG A 157 -34.21 1.52 -6.71
C ARG A 157 -33.28 1.88 -7.85
N THR A 158 -33.75 1.59 -9.05
CA THR A 158 -33.20 2.06 -10.32
C THR A 158 -33.02 3.59 -10.26
N ARG A 159 -31.78 4.06 -10.24
CA ARG A 159 -31.44 5.43 -10.62
C ARG A 159 -30.25 5.38 -11.57
N SER A 160 -30.56 5.56 -12.84
CA SER A 160 -29.63 5.97 -13.88
C SER A 160 -28.87 7.21 -13.41
N SER A 161 -27.59 7.06 -13.06
CA SER A 161 -26.68 8.19 -12.92
C SER A 161 -25.43 7.84 -13.70
N GLY A 162 -25.21 8.59 -14.79
CA GLY A 162 -24.06 8.47 -15.66
C GLY A 162 -22.78 8.43 -14.85
N ARG A 163 -22.00 7.37 -15.06
CA ARG A 163 -20.66 7.23 -14.51
C ARG A 163 -19.78 8.21 -15.26
N VAL A 164 -19.75 9.47 -14.81
CA VAL A 164 -18.72 10.42 -15.22
C VAL A 164 -17.41 9.77 -14.83
N ARG A 165 -16.61 9.38 -15.83
CA ARG A 165 -15.23 8.94 -15.67
C ARG A 165 -14.45 10.13 -15.13
N ARG A 166 -14.46 10.28 -13.81
CA ARG A 166 -13.72 11.32 -13.11
C ARG A 166 -12.25 10.95 -13.18
N GLU A 167 -11.45 11.84 -13.74
CA GLU A 167 -10.01 11.71 -13.85
C GLU A 167 -9.43 11.50 -12.43
N SER A 168 -8.93 10.29 -12.14
CA SER A 168 -8.42 9.92 -10.82
C SER A 168 -7.28 10.86 -10.44
N GLY A 169 -7.44 11.61 -9.34
CA GLY A 169 -6.34 12.41 -8.81
C GLY A 169 -5.25 11.48 -8.29
N ASN A 170 -4.01 11.69 -8.71
CA ASN A 170 -2.86 10.98 -8.15
C ASN A 170 -2.43 11.64 -6.84
N ILE A 171 -2.10 10.82 -5.86
CA ILE A 171 -1.34 11.23 -4.68
C ILE A 171 0.11 11.37 -5.12
N GLU A 172 0.65 12.56 -4.93
CA GLU A 172 1.97 12.96 -5.43
C GLU A 172 3.08 12.70 -4.40
N GLY A 173 2.73 12.47 -3.13
CA GLY A 173 3.70 12.18 -2.05
C GLY A 173 4.34 10.78 -2.08
N PHE A 174 4.21 10.02 -3.18
CA PHE A 174 4.58 8.60 -3.27
C PHE A 174 5.91 8.29 -3.98
N GLU A 175 6.70 9.29 -4.32
CA GLU A 175 8.05 9.04 -4.84
C GLU A 175 9.00 8.71 -3.69
N ALA A 176 9.14 7.40 -3.42
CA ALA A 176 10.22 6.89 -2.59
C ALA A 176 11.56 7.21 -3.27
N ASN A 177 12.36 8.04 -2.60
CA ASN A 177 13.78 8.25 -2.88
C ASN A 177 14.56 6.94 -2.68
#